data_AF-A0A7X8ZQ30-F1
#
_entry.id   AF-A0A7X8ZQ30-F1
#
_cell.length_a   1.000
_cell.length_b   1.000
_cell.length_c   1.000
_cell.angle_alpha   90.00
_cell.angle_beta   90.00
_cell.angle_gamma   90.00
#
_symmetry.space_group_name_H-M   'P 1'
#
loop_
_entity.id
_entity.type
_entity.pdbx_description
1 polymer ?
#
loop_
_entity_poly.entity_id
_entity_poly.type
_entity_poly.pdbx_seq_one_letter_code
_entity_poly.pdbx_strand_id
1 'polypeptide(L)'
;EIVPAMRRLGFKSKGIYKTTRYFHYNGGIENNTDLDLISDCAALVTGKHPRRTGASLSDLNIFMKYGSPLSFNYGISRDFNLPGGAHQPDEYIDCKEFLDLTRVLAHFVARYCKLG
;
A
#
# COMPACT_ATOMS: atom_id res chain seq x y z
N GLU A 1 -24.36 16.00 23.45
CA GLU A 1 -23.63 14.89 24.10
C GLU A 1 -23.97 13.57 23.40
N ILE A 2 -23.01 12.93 22.73
CA ILE A 2 -23.22 11.68 21.97
C ILE A 2 -23.31 10.46 22.91
N VAL A 3 -22.71 10.56 24.08
CA VAL A 3 -22.52 9.48 25.06
C VAL A 3 -23.84 8.94 25.65
N PRO A 4 -24.85 9.75 26.00
CA PRO A 4 -26.12 9.25 26.55
C PRO A 4 -26.95 8.43 25.53
N ALA A 5 -26.93 8.80 24.26
CA ALA A 5 -27.67 8.07 23.21
C ALA A 5 -27.08 6.67 22.98
N MET A 6 -25.76 6.54 22.98
CA MET A 6 -25.08 5.26 22.77
C MET A 6 -25.23 4.28 23.94
N ARG A 7 -25.33 4.79 25.19
CA ARG A 7 -25.59 3.92 26.35
C ARG A 7 -26.97 3.26 26.29
N ARG A 8 -27.99 3.94 25.76
CA ARG A 8 -29.33 3.37 25.56
C ARG A 8 -29.34 2.21 24.56
N LEU A 9 -28.36 2.17 23.65
CA LEU A 9 -28.16 1.07 22.71
C LEU A 9 -27.30 -0.07 23.29
N GLY A 10 -27.03 -0.07 24.60
CA GLY A 10 -26.22 -1.09 25.27
C GLY A 10 -24.71 -0.94 25.05
N PHE A 11 -24.26 0.16 24.46
CA PHE A 11 -22.84 0.38 24.19
C PHE A 11 -22.08 0.68 25.49
N LYS A 12 -21.19 -0.23 25.89
CA LYS A 12 -20.29 -0.04 27.02
C LYS A 12 -18.96 0.53 26.50
N SER A 13 -18.63 1.76 26.90
CA SER A 13 -17.37 2.42 26.55
C SER A 13 -16.66 2.92 27.82
N LYS A 14 -15.32 2.92 27.82
CA LYS A 14 -14.48 3.53 28.88
C LYS A 14 -14.30 5.05 28.70
N GLY A 15 -15.07 5.67 27.80
CA GLY A 15 -14.96 7.08 27.44
C GLY A 15 -14.23 7.30 26.12
N ILE A 16 -14.05 8.56 25.74
CA ILE A 16 -13.21 8.97 24.61
C ILE A 16 -11.84 9.29 25.19
N TYR A 17 -10.83 8.50 24.83
CA TYR A 17 -9.44 8.75 25.20
C TYR A 17 -8.71 9.42 24.02
N LYS A 18 -7.83 10.36 24.36
CA LYS A 18 -6.94 11.00 23.38
C LYS A 18 -5.95 9.94 22.90
N THR A 19 -6.14 9.48 21.68
CA THR A 19 -5.17 8.64 20.98
C THR A 19 -4.59 9.46 19.83
N THR A 20 -3.28 9.38 19.64
CA THR A 20 -2.63 9.90 18.45
C THR A 20 -2.30 8.69 17.58
N ARG A 21 -2.82 8.66 16.35
CA ARG A 21 -2.31 7.77 15.31
C ARG A 21 -0.92 8.28 14.94
N TYR A 22 0.09 7.90 15.71
CA TYR A 22 1.46 8.19 15.30
C TYR A 22 1.73 7.36 14.04
N PHE A 23 1.95 8.04 12.93
CA PHE A 23 2.65 7.41 11.84
C PHE A 23 4.07 7.16 12.32
N HIS A 24 4.41 5.89 12.53
CA HIS A 24 5.79 5.52 12.77
C HIS A 24 6.58 5.79 11.50
N TYR A 25 7.68 6.53 11.66
CA TYR A 25 8.66 6.67 10.61
C TYR A 25 9.44 5.35 10.55
N ASN A 26 9.33 4.66 9.42
CA ASN A 26 10.00 3.41 9.16
C ASN A 26 10.82 3.57 7.88
N GLY A 27 12.13 3.29 7.97
CA GLY A 27 12.99 3.15 6.79
C GLY A 27 12.91 1.72 6.27
N GLY A 28 12.92 1.56 4.94
CA GLY A 28 13.09 0.25 4.32
C GLY A 28 14.48 -0.33 4.59
N ILE A 29 14.61 -1.66 4.53
CA ILE A 29 15.92 -2.33 4.57
C ILE A 29 16.60 -2.19 3.20
N GLU A 30 17.88 -1.78 3.18
CA GLU A 30 18.64 -1.52 1.95
C GLU A 30 18.74 -2.75 1.02
N ASN A 31 18.85 -3.96 1.58
CA ASN A 31 19.07 -5.20 0.83
C ASN A 31 17.82 -6.10 0.75
N ASN A 32 16.64 -5.50 0.58
CA ASN A 32 15.41 -6.28 0.41
C ASN A 32 15.32 -6.88 -1.00
N THR A 33 15.72 -8.15 -1.13
CA THR A 33 15.69 -8.90 -2.40
C THR A 33 14.29 -9.04 -3.00
N ASP A 34 13.23 -8.91 -2.21
CA ASP A 34 11.86 -8.99 -2.70
C ASP A 34 11.52 -7.78 -3.60
N LEU A 35 12.20 -6.64 -3.40
CA LEU A 35 12.14 -5.48 -4.28
C LEU A 35 12.82 -5.71 -5.63
N ASP A 36 13.85 -6.55 -5.69
CA ASP A 36 14.46 -6.95 -6.95
C ASP A 36 13.50 -7.89 -7.70
N LEU A 37 12.92 -8.87 -7.00
CA LEU A 37 11.99 -9.82 -7.59
C LEU A 37 10.74 -9.16 -8.20
N ILE A 38 10.08 -8.24 -7.48
CA ILE A 38 8.92 -7.52 -8.03
C ILE A 38 9.33 -6.62 -9.20
N SER A 39 10.54 -6.03 -9.16
CA SER A 39 11.09 -5.19 -10.24
C SER A 39 11.31 -6.01 -11.52
N ASP A 40 11.82 -7.22 -11.41
CA ASP A 40 12.00 -8.13 -12.55
C ASP A 40 10.66 -8.62 -13.11
N CYS A 41 9.68 -8.89 -12.24
CA CYS A 41 8.32 -9.21 -12.67
C CYS A 41 7.67 -8.04 -13.43
N ALA A 42 7.89 -6.81 -12.97
CA ALA A 42 7.43 -5.60 -13.64
C ALA A 42 8.10 -5.40 -15.01
N ALA A 43 9.42 -5.60 -15.10
CA ALA A 43 10.15 -5.53 -16.36
C ALA A 43 9.69 -6.58 -17.37
N LEU A 44 9.39 -7.81 -16.92
CA LEU A 44 8.86 -8.87 -17.77
C LEU A 44 7.52 -8.49 -18.42
N VAL A 45 6.63 -7.83 -17.68
CA VAL A 45 5.28 -7.49 -18.17
C VAL A 45 5.28 -6.19 -18.98
N THR A 46 6.02 -5.19 -18.52
CA THR A 46 5.94 -3.81 -19.03
C THR A 46 7.12 -3.39 -19.90
N GLY A 47 8.17 -4.21 -19.96
CA GLY A 47 9.43 -3.91 -20.64
C GLY A 47 10.35 -2.95 -19.88
N LYS A 48 9.99 -2.51 -18.66
CA LYS A 48 10.78 -1.54 -17.88
C LYS A 48 10.75 -1.83 -16.38
N HIS A 49 11.86 -1.53 -15.72
CA HIS A 49 11.91 -1.57 -14.26
C HIS A 49 11.19 -0.35 -13.66
N PRO A 50 10.39 -0.54 -12.59
CA PRO A 50 9.75 0.56 -11.89
C PRO A 50 10.80 1.38 -11.13
N ARG A 51 10.55 2.69 -11.02
CA ARG A 51 11.36 3.56 -10.16
C ARG A 51 11.10 3.21 -8.70
N ARG A 52 12.15 2.98 -7.92
CA ARG A 52 12.05 2.87 -6.47
C ARG A 52 11.82 4.25 -5.86
N THR A 53 10.76 4.38 -5.09
CA THR A 53 10.38 5.63 -4.41
C THR A 53 10.02 5.34 -2.96
N GLY A 54 10.17 6.35 -2.10
CA GLY A 54 9.81 6.28 -0.68
C GLY A 54 9.10 7.55 -0.23
N ALA A 55 9.05 7.76 1.09
CA ALA A 55 8.46 8.96 1.71
C ALA A 55 6.97 9.20 1.39
N SER A 56 6.18 8.12 1.32
CA SER A 56 4.71 8.20 1.18
C SER A 56 4.01 7.77 2.47
N LEU A 57 2.92 8.48 2.79
CA LEU A 57 2.03 8.13 3.89
C LEU A 57 1.14 6.97 3.45
N SER A 58 1.33 5.79 4.05
CA SER A 58 0.48 4.62 3.82
C SER A 58 0.40 3.77 5.08
N ASP A 59 -0.48 2.79 5.06
CA ASP A 59 -0.56 1.72 6.04
C ASP A 59 0.68 0.81 6.07
N LEU A 60 1.60 0.95 5.11
CA LEU A 60 2.88 0.23 5.06
C LEU A 60 3.64 0.28 6.39
N ASN A 61 3.61 1.41 7.10
CA ASN A 61 4.33 1.53 8.37
C ASN A 61 3.82 0.56 9.46
N ILE A 62 2.53 0.18 9.41
CA ILE A 62 1.96 -0.83 10.31
C ILE A 62 2.54 -2.19 9.96
N PHE A 63 2.58 -2.55 8.68
CA PHE A 63 3.15 -3.82 8.21
C PHE A 63 4.66 -3.91 8.48
N MET A 64 5.40 -2.83 8.28
CA MET A 64 6.83 -2.78 8.58
C MET A 64 7.12 -2.94 10.08
N LYS A 65 6.30 -2.33 10.94
CA LYS A 65 6.51 -2.34 12.39
C LYS A 65 6.05 -3.64 13.06
N TYR A 66 4.92 -4.18 12.63
CA TYR A 66 4.25 -5.30 13.33
C TYR A 66 4.20 -6.59 12.52
N GLY A 67 4.49 -6.55 11.22
CA GLY A 67 4.51 -7.70 10.32
C GLY A 67 5.93 -8.11 9.95
N SER A 68 6.51 -7.43 8.95
CA SER A 68 7.86 -7.71 8.46
C SER A 68 8.56 -6.41 8.06
N PRO A 69 9.83 -6.19 8.46
CA PRO A 69 10.59 -5.02 8.00
C PRO A 69 10.92 -5.08 6.49
N LEU A 70 10.68 -6.22 5.84
CA LEU A 70 10.79 -6.40 4.39
C LEU A 70 9.49 -6.03 3.64
N SER A 71 8.41 -5.67 4.33
CA SER A 71 7.17 -5.24 3.68
C SER A 71 7.41 -4.03 2.77
N PHE A 72 6.78 -4.03 1.59
CA PHE A 72 6.85 -2.95 0.61
C PHE A 72 5.51 -2.77 -0.10
N ASN A 73 5.32 -1.61 -0.74
CA ASN A 73 4.18 -1.34 -1.62
C ASN A 73 4.61 -1.38 -3.07
N TYR A 74 3.72 -1.89 -3.93
CA TYR A 74 3.83 -1.81 -5.37
C TYR A 74 2.42 -1.58 -5.95
N GLY A 75 2.29 -0.66 -6.90
CA GLY A 75 0.99 -0.31 -7.46
C GLY A 75 1.07 0.77 -8.52
N ILE A 76 -0.09 1.06 -9.11
CA ILE A 76 -0.27 2.15 -10.06
C ILE A 76 -0.46 3.43 -9.27
N SER A 77 0.25 4.48 -9.65
CA SER A 77 0.04 5.81 -9.11
C SER A 77 0.05 6.78 -10.28
N ARG A 78 -0.99 7.59 -10.37
CA ARG A 78 -1.02 8.77 -11.22
C ARG A 78 -0.59 9.98 -10.40
N ASP A 79 0.12 10.92 -11.03
CA ASP A 79 0.52 12.15 -10.36
C ASP A 79 -0.72 12.96 -9.92
N PHE A 80 -0.71 13.45 -8.67
CA PHE A 80 -1.79 14.22 -8.07
C PHE A 80 -2.15 15.50 -8.86
N ASN A 81 -1.19 16.03 -9.63
CA ASN A 81 -1.36 17.25 -10.42
C ASN A 81 -1.94 17.01 -11.82
N LEU A 82 -2.06 15.75 -12.26
CA LEU A 82 -2.64 15.43 -13.56
C LEU A 82 -4.16 15.22 -13.44
N PRO A 83 -4.94 15.52 -14.50
CA PRO A 83 -6.36 15.18 -14.54
C PRO A 83 -6.59 13.69 -14.26
N GLY A 84 -7.57 13.40 -13.40
CA GLY A 84 -7.82 12.06 -12.86
C GLY A 84 -6.71 11.47 -11.99
N GLY A 85 -5.81 12.32 -11.49
CA GLY A 85 -4.78 11.95 -10.51
C GLY A 85 -5.36 11.47 -9.19
N ALA A 86 -4.50 10.90 -8.34
CA ALA A 86 -4.92 10.42 -7.03
C ALA A 86 -5.60 11.53 -6.21
N HIS A 87 -6.66 11.19 -5.48
CA HIS A 87 -7.45 12.10 -4.63
C HIS A 87 -8.25 13.19 -5.37
N GLN A 88 -8.40 13.08 -6.70
CA GLN A 88 -9.29 13.95 -7.47
C GLN A 88 -10.70 13.33 -7.58
N PRO A 89 -11.77 14.14 -7.71
CA PRO A 89 -13.14 13.62 -7.89
C PRO A 89 -13.32 12.73 -9.13
N ASP A 90 -12.48 12.91 -10.14
CA ASP A 90 -12.46 12.18 -11.41
C ASP A 90 -11.30 11.17 -11.50
N GLU A 91 -10.76 10.74 -10.34
CA GLU A 91 -9.69 9.75 -10.26
C GLU A 91 -10.00 8.50 -11.09
N TYR A 92 -9.06 8.09 -11.95
CA TYR A 92 -9.21 6.91 -12.78
C TYR A 92 -7.88 6.14 -12.93
N ILE A 93 -8.00 4.89 -13.38
CA ILE A 93 -6.86 4.02 -13.72
C ILE A 93 -7.05 3.55 -15.16
N ASP A 94 -5.96 3.52 -15.94
CA ASP A 94 -6.00 2.97 -17.30
C ASP A 94 -6.15 1.45 -17.27
N CYS A 95 -7.05 0.89 -18.09
CA CYS A 95 -7.33 -0.55 -18.10
C CYS A 95 -6.09 -1.39 -18.45
N LYS A 96 -5.20 -0.89 -19.31
CA LYS A 96 -3.96 -1.58 -19.64
C LYS A 96 -3.02 -1.59 -18.45
N GLU A 97 -2.88 -0.46 -17.75
CA GLU A 97 -2.06 -0.38 -16.53
C GLU A 97 -2.57 -1.33 -15.45
N PHE A 98 -3.90 -1.40 -15.26
CA PHE A 98 -4.53 -2.33 -14.33
C PHE A 98 -4.27 -3.81 -14.68
N LEU A 99 -4.40 -4.16 -15.96
CA LEU A 99 -4.10 -5.51 -16.45
C LEU A 99 -2.63 -5.86 -16.25
N ASP A 100 -1.72 -4.94 -16.57
CA ASP A 100 -0.29 -5.13 -16.38
C ASP A 100 0.06 -5.31 -14.90
N LEU A 101 -0.47 -4.47 -14.00
CA LEU A 101 -0.28 -4.64 -12.55
C LEU A 101 -0.73 -6.03 -12.09
N THR A 102 -1.89 -6.50 -12.54
CA THR A 102 -2.41 -7.82 -12.19
C THR A 102 -1.47 -8.93 -12.65
N ARG A 103 -0.92 -8.84 -13.87
CA ARG A 103 0.06 -9.79 -14.40
C ARG A 103 1.37 -9.76 -13.60
N VAL A 104 1.84 -8.58 -13.20
CA VAL A 104 3.05 -8.43 -12.37
C VAL A 104 2.86 -9.12 -11.02
N LEU A 105 1.73 -8.87 -10.34
CA LEU A 105 1.42 -9.50 -9.07
C LEU A 105 1.29 -11.03 -9.19
N ALA A 106 0.66 -11.52 -10.27
CA ALA A 106 0.57 -12.95 -10.52
C ALA A 106 1.97 -13.59 -10.69
N HIS A 107 2.85 -12.97 -11.47
CA HIS A 107 4.23 -13.43 -11.62
C HIS A 107 5.02 -13.39 -10.33
N PHE A 108 4.87 -12.32 -9.53
CA PHE A 108 5.53 -12.18 -8.25
C PHE A 108 5.08 -13.27 -7.27
N VAL A 109 3.77 -13.44 -7.07
CA VAL A 109 3.23 -14.46 -6.15
C VAL A 109 3.67 -15.85 -6.58
N ALA A 110 3.63 -16.17 -7.88
CA ALA A 110 4.07 -17.46 -8.38
C ALA A 110 5.56 -17.73 -8.06
N ARG A 111 6.45 -16.75 -8.31
CA ARG A 111 7.88 -16.89 -8.02
C ARG A 111 8.21 -16.88 -6.54
N TYR A 112 7.59 -15.97 -5.79
CA TYR A 112 7.81 -15.80 -4.35
C TYR A 112 7.36 -17.03 -3.57
N CYS A 113 6.19 -17.57 -3.90
CA CYS A 113 5.66 -18.78 -3.28
C CYS A 113 6.18 -20.08 -3.91
N LYS A 114 7.05 -20.01 -4.93
CA LYS A 114 7.56 -21.17 -5.67
C LYS A 114 6.44 -22.07 -6.22
N LEU A 115 5.39 -21.43 -6.73
CA LEU A 115 4.30 -22.10 -7.45
C LEU A 115 4.79 -22.34 -8.88
N GLY A 116 5.54 -23.42 -9.09
CA GLY A 116 6.17 -23.78 -10.35
C GLY A 116 7.48 -24.52 -10.15
#